data_AF-A0A7V8AYL5-F1
#
_entry.id   AF-A0A7V8AYL5-F1
#
_cell.length_a   1.000
_cell.length_b   1.000
_cell.length_c   1.000
_cell.angle_alpha   90.00
_cell.angle_beta   90.00
_cell.angle_gamma   90.00
#
_symmetry.space_group_name_H-M   'P 1'
#
loop_
_entity.id
_entity.type
_entity.pdbx_description
1 polymer ?
#
loop_
_entity_poly.entity_id
_entity_poly.type
_entity_poly.pdbx_seq_one_letter_code
_entity_poly.pdbx_strand_id
1 'polypeptide(L)'
;MMITTLTGKNQITIPAALSAKLKLKRGTRLEWMATNAPDEIHCRILPDPAVLASELHGAGRRYLQAGKKHPPAALLEERGAEDGGRKGPR
;
A
#
# COMPACT_ATOMS: atom_id res chain seq x y z
N MET A 1 -7.99 5.98 31.80
CA MET A 1 -7.64 7.03 30.82
C MET A 1 -6.13 7.19 30.83
N MET A 2 -5.48 7.16 29.67
CA MET A 2 -4.03 7.36 29.56
C MET A 2 -3.75 8.61 28.74
N ILE A 3 -3.01 9.56 29.31
CA ILE A 3 -2.67 10.85 28.69
C ILE A 3 -1.17 10.81 28.39
N THR A 4 -0.79 11.20 27.18
CA THR A 4 0.60 11.24 26.74
C THR A 4 0.97 12.69 26.47
N THR A 5 2.07 13.14 27.07
CA THR A 5 2.55 14.51 26.87
C THR A 5 3.37 14.61 25.59
N LEU A 6 3.11 15.65 24.80
CA LEU A 6 3.94 16.03 23.67
C LEU A 6 5.32 16.46 24.17
N THR A 7 6.39 15.82 23.69
CA THR A 7 7.76 16.23 24.07
C THR A 7 8.34 17.23 23.07
N GLY A 8 9.43 17.91 23.46
CA GLY A 8 10.14 18.84 22.57
C GLY A 8 10.67 18.09 21.35
N LYS A 9 10.21 18.49 20.15
CA LYS A 9 10.29 17.84 18.82
C LYS A 9 8.97 17.26 18.28
N ASN A 10 7.83 17.63 18.87
CA ASN A 10 6.50 17.18 18.41
C ASN A 10 6.35 15.65 18.40
N GLN A 11 7.06 14.97 19.30
CA GLN A 11 7.01 13.52 19.42
C GLN A 11 5.90 13.13 20.40
N ILE A 12 5.00 12.25 19.96
CA ILE A 12 3.96 11.64 20.79
C ILE A 12 4.40 10.22 21.13
N THR A 13 4.49 9.91 22.41
CA THR A 13 4.78 8.55 22.88
C THR A 13 3.49 7.75 22.95
N ILE A 14 3.36 6.69 22.15
CA ILE A 14 2.20 5.80 22.20
C ILE A 14 2.36 4.83 23.38
N PRO A 15 1.37 4.71 24.30
CA PRO A 15 1.44 3.79 25.43
C PRO A 15 1.62 2.33 24.96
N ALA A 16 2.36 1.54 25.74
CA ALA A 16 2.69 0.15 25.39
C ALA A 16 1.43 -0.70 25.11
N ALA A 17 0.36 -0.52 25.87
CA ALA A 17 -0.91 -1.22 25.67
C ALA A 17 -1.56 -0.92 24.31
N LEU A 18 -1.53 0.35 23.86
CA LEU A 18 -2.04 0.75 22.55
C LEU A 18 -1.14 0.23 21.43
N SER A 19 0.18 0.33 21.61
CA SER A 19 1.16 -0.22 20.66
C SER A 19 0.96 -1.71 20.43
N ALA A 20 0.80 -2.49 21.51
CA ALA A 20 0.55 -3.93 21.44
C ALA A 20 -0.80 -4.26 20.77
N LYS A 21 -1.87 -3.56 21.15
CA LYS A 21 -3.21 -3.74 20.58
C LYS A 21 -3.23 -3.47 19.07
N LEU A 22 -2.55 -2.41 18.65
CA LEU A 22 -2.45 -1.99 17.24
C LEU A 22 -1.31 -2.69 16.48
N LYS A 23 -0.57 -3.59 17.14
CA LYS A 23 0.58 -4.34 16.59
C LYS A 23 1.64 -3.42 15.96
N LEU A 24 1.85 -2.23 16.53
CA LEU A 24 2.85 -1.28 16.06
C LEU A 24 4.25 -1.87 16.28
N LYS A 25 5.11 -1.74 15.27
CA LYS A 25 6.50 -2.18 15.32
C LYS A 25 7.42 -1.02 14.91
N ARG A 26 8.72 -1.16 15.16
CA ARG A 26 9.70 -0.21 14.64
C ARG A 26 9.59 -0.18 13.11
N GLY A 27 9.49 1.02 12.54
CA GLY A 27 9.29 1.20 11.10
C GLY A 27 7.83 1.21 10.65
N THR A 28 6.84 0.99 11.53
CA THR A 28 5.43 1.19 11.19
C THR A 28 5.20 2.65 10.76
N ARG A 29 4.59 2.82 9.59
CA ARG A 29 4.28 4.13 9.02
C ARG A 29 2.87 4.54 9.43
N LEU A 30 2.73 5.79 9.84
CA LEU A 30 1.46 6.40 10.19
C LEU A 30 1.19 7.55 9.22
N GLU A 31 0.01 7.56 8.63
CA GLU A 31 -0.51 8.69 7.87
C GLU A 31 -1.38 9.53 8.80
N TRP A 32 -1.10 10.83 8.88
CA TRP A 32 -1.78 11.75 9.78
C TRP A 32 -2.77 12.61 9.00
N MET A 33 -3.96 12.82 9.55
CA MET A 33 -5.02 13.64 8.97
C MET A 33 -5.60 14.54 10.06
N ALA A 34 -5.77 15.82 9.71
CA ALA A 34 -6.59 16.72 10.51
C ALA A 34 -8.06 16.31 10.36
N THR A 35 -8.83 16.47 11.43
CA THR A 35 -10.28 16.26 11.40
C THR A 35 -11.01 17.61 11.42
N ASN A 36 -12.34 17.58 11.36
CA ASN A 36 -13.15 18.78 11.55
C ASN A 36 -13.24 19.22 13.02
N ALA A 37 -12.86 18.34 13.97
CA ALA A 37 -12.81 18.67 15.38
C ALA A 37 -11.45 19.32 15.72
N PRO A 38 -11.44 20.44 16.47
CA PRO A 38 -10.22 21.22 16.71
C PRO A 38 -9.18 20.50 17.59
N ASP A 39 -9.61 19.51 18.36
CA ASP A 39 -8.83 18.77 19.35
C ASP A 39 -8.61 17.30 18.98
N GLU A 40 -8.99 16.89 17.76
CA GLU A 40 -8.82 15.52 17.28
C GLU A 40 -7.89 15.44 16.08
N ILE A 41 -6.89 14.56 16.21
CA ILE A 41 -6.03 14.13 15.12
C ILE A 41 -6.28 12.66 14.82
N HIS A 42 -6.45 12.34 13.54
CA HIS A 42 -6.56 10.95 13.10
C HIS A 42 -5.23 10.47 12.56
N CYS A 43 -4.88 9.22 12.89
CA CYS A 43 -3.79 8.53 12.22
C CYS A 43 -4.26 7.19 11.68
N ARG A 44 -3.80 6.87 10.46
CA ARG A 44 -4.02 5.58 9.82
C ARG A 44 -2.69 4.83 9.77
N ILE A 45 -2.72 3.58 10.22
CA ILE A 45 -1.57 2.68 10.08
C ILE A 45 -1.48 2.30 8.61
N LEU A 46 -0.35 2.62 7.97
CA LEU A 46 -0.10 2.20 6.60
C LEU A 46 0.38 0.75 6.59
N PRO A 47 -0.22 -0.11 5.75
CA PRO A 47 0.23 -1.47 5.59
C PRO A 47 1.65 -1.50 5.03
N ASP A 48 2.40 -2.53 5.42
CA ASP A 48 3.72 -2.77 4.85
C ASP A 48 3.59 -3.10 3.35
N PRO A 49 4.35 -2.46 2.45
CA PRO A 49 4.24 -2.71 1.01
C PRO A 49 4.48 -4.16 0.61
N ALA A 50 5.37 -4.87 1.30
CA ALA A 50 5.65 -6.28 0.99
C ALA A 50 4.49 -7.18 1.42
N VAL A 51 3.86 -6.88 2.56
CA VAL A 51 2.61 -7.54 2.99
C VAL A 51 1.50 -7.29 1.98
N LEU A 52 1.30 -6.03 1.57
CA LEU A 52 0.26 -5.67 0.62
C LEU A 52 0.48 -6.35 -0.74
N ALA A 53 1.73 -6.40 -1.23
CA ALA A 53 2.09 -7.11 -2.45
C ALA A 53 1.84 -8.62 -2.33
N SER A 54 2.14 -9.22 -1.18
CA SER A 54 1.86 -10.64 -0.93
C SER A 54 0.37 -10.93 -0.89
N GLU A 55 -0.44 -10.06 -0.29
CA GLU A 55 -1.91 -10.21 -0.27
C GLU A 55 -2.53 -10.01 -1.65
N LEU A 56 -1.98 -9.11 -2.46
CA LEU A 56 -2.41 -8.93 -3.86
C LEU A 56 -1.94 -10.07 -4.77
N HIS A 57 -0.89 -10.80 -4.39
CA HIS A 57 -0.30 -11.84 -5.22
C HIS A 57 -1.31 -12.97 -5.47
N GLY A 58 -1.75 -13.10 -6.72
CA GLY A 58 -2.72 -14.12 -7.11
C GLY A 58 -4.19 -13.76 -6.84
N ALA A 59 -4.49 -12.61 -6.21
CA ALA A 59 -5.87 -12.15 -6.01
C ALA A 59 -6.64 -12.02 -7.35
N GLY A 60 -5.94 -11.61 -8.41
CA GLY A 60 -6.47 -11.51 -9.77
C GLY A 60 -6.72 -12.85 -10.48
N ARG A 61 -6.19 -13.97 -9.97
CA ARG A 61 -6.32 -15.29 -10.65
C ARG A 61 -7.76 -15.75 -10.77
N ARG A 62 -8.64 -15.38 -9.83
CA ARG A 62 -10.07 -15.73 -9.86
C ARG A 62 -10.83 -15.12 -11.05
N TYR A 63 -10.29 -14.06 -11.65
CA TYR A 63 -10.88 -13.38 -12.81
C TYR A 63 -10.28 -13.88 -14.13
N LEU A 64 -9.33 -14.81 -14.08
CA LEU A 64 -8.80 -15.46 -15.28
C LEU A 64 -9.83 -16.43 -15.81
N GLN A 65 -10.26 -16.23 -17.06
CA GLN A 65 -11.09 -17.19 -17.76
C GLN A 65 -10.25 -18.40 -18.16
N ALA A 66 -10.70 -19.61 -17.80
CA ALA A 66 -10.03 -20.85 -18.18
C ALA A 66 -9.89 -20.93 -19.71
N GLY A 67 -8.68 -21.24 -20.19
CA GLY A 67 -8.38 -21.35 -21.63
C GLY A 67 -8.07 -20.03 -22.34
N LYS A 68 -8.17 -18.87 -21.67
CA LYS A 68 -7.67 -17.60 -22.22
C LYS A 68 -6.23 -17.34 -21.81
N LYS A 69 -5.49 -16.71 -22.71
CA LYS A 69 -4.09 -16.30 -22.48
C LYS A 69 -4.03 -15.37 -21.28
N HIS A 70 -2.97 -15.51 -20.47
CA HIS A 70 -2.77 -14.66 -19.31
C HIS A 70 -2.70 -13.19 -19.77
N PRO A 71 -3.47 -12.24 -19.20
CA PRO A 71 -3.64 -10.91 -19.80
C PRO A 71 -2.32 -10.14 -20.02
N PRO A 72 -1.36 -10.13 -19.07
CA PRO A 72 -0.02 -9.60 -19.32
C PRO A 72 0.72 -10.22 -20.51
N ALA A 73 0.55 -11.53 -20.77
CA ALA A 73 1.21 -12.20 -21.90
C ALA A 73 0.57 -11.77 -23.23
N ALA A 74 -0.76 -11.66 -23.27
CA ALA A 74 -1.46 -11.13 -24.44
C ALA A 74 -0.99 -9.71 -24.77
N LEU A 75 -0.91 -8.82 -23.77
CA LEU A 75 -0.45 -7.44 -23.96
C LEU A 75 1.00 -7.34 -24.43
N LEU A 76 1.88 -8.26 -24.00
CA LEU A 76 3.28 -8.30 -24.45
C LEU A 76 3.39 -8.74 -25.91
N GLU A 77 2.56 -9.68 -26.35
CA GLU A 77 2.52 -10.11 -27.75
C GLU A 77 1.87 -9.06 -28.65
N GLU A 78 0.82 -8.39 -28.19
CA GLU A 78 0.24 -7.24 -28.87
C GLU A 78 1.32 -6.16 -29.06
N ARG A 79 2.03 -5.78 -27.99
CA ARG A 79 3.15 -4.84 -28.06
C ARG A 79 4.28 -5.29 -28.99
N GLY A 80 4.64 -6.58 -28.96
CA GLY A 80 5.66 -7.14 -29.85
C GLY A 80 5.26 -7.11 -31.32
N ALA A 81 3.96 -7.31 -31.62
CA ALA A 81 3.42 -7.21 -32.96
C ALA A 81 3.34 -5.74 -33.45
N GLU A 82 3.07 -4.79 -32.55
CA GLU A 82 3.05 -3.36 -32.85
C GLU A 82 4.46 -2.79 -33.15
N ASP A 83 5.48 -3.22 -32.41
CA ASP A 83 6.87 -2.75 -32.57
C ASP A 83 7.53 -3.29 -33.86
N GLY A 84 7.17 -4.51 -34.29
CA GLY A 84 7.60 -5.11 -35.56
C GLY A 84 7.07 -4.40 -36.81
N GLY A 85 6.06 -3.53 -36.68
CA GLY A 85 5.45 -2.75 -37.76
C GLY A 85 6.14 -1.41 -38.06
N ARG A 86 6.98 -0.89 -37.16
CA ARG A 86 7.78 0.33 -37.39
C ARG A 86 9.16 -0.03 -37.95
N LYS A 87 9.20 -0.49 -39.21
CA LYS A 87 10.43 -0.34 -40.01
C LYS A 87 10.64 1.16 -40.26
N GLY A 88 11.51 1.77 -39.46
CA GLY A 88 11.98 3.14 -39.71
C GLY A 88 12.56 3.26 -41.13
N PRO A 89 12.37 4.41 -41.80
CA PRO A 89 12.93 4.63 -43.14
C PRO A 89 14.46 4.56 -43.05
N ARG A 90 15.07 3.79 -43.95
CA ARG A 90 16.51 3.81 -44.20
C ARG A 90 16.92 5.11 -44.88
#